data_AF-A0A0N0AL46-F1
#
_entry.id   AF-A0A0N0AL46-F1
#
_cell.length_a   1.000
_cell.length_b   1.000
_cell.length_c   1.000
_cell.angle_alpha   90.00
_cell.angle_beta   90.00
_cell.angle_gamma   90.00
#
_symmetry.space_group_name_H-M   'P 1'
#
loop_
_entity.id
_entity.type
_entity.pdbx_description
1 polymer ?
#
loop_
_entity_poly.entity_id
_entity_poly.type
_entity_poly.pdbx_seq_one_letter_code
_entity_poly.pdbx_strand_id
1 'polypeptide(L)'
;MTFTAGQKVTAAQLNALETKYAQANKTTNQSMTTTIADLVGCSITITTFVASVVVKITGSMDIENTGIADIGIFQAWAPSTLGGASAALTGDLNVQRTGRDGSSREWVHTLGAAGSYTIKLRGYKIGAANTVQVLATHSRLIVEGAGFTV
;
A
#
# COMPACT_ATOMS: atom_id res chain seq x y z
N MET A 1 23.32 13.36 5.23
CA MET A 1 23.22 14.75 5.73
C MET A 1 24.20 14.90 6.89
N THR A 2 25.11 15.86 6.84
CA THR A 2 26.08 16.11 7.92
C THR A 2 25.58 17.25 8.81
N PHE A 3 25.50 17.02 10.12
CA PHE A 3 25.18 18.07 11.09
C PHE A 3 26.47 18.63 11.69
N THR A 4 26.55 19.95 11.81
CA THR A 4 27.63 20.57 12.58
C THR A 4 27.34 20.44 14.07
N ALA A 5 28.36 20.20 14.88
CA ALA A 5 28.21 20.16 16.33
C ALA A 5 27.57 21.46 16.85
N GLY A 6 26.52 21.35 17.68
CA GLY A 6 25.76 22.49 18.19
C GLY A 6 24.69 23.08 17.25
N GLN A 7 24.49 22.50 16.06
CA GLN A 7 23.44 22.93 15.14
C GLN A 7 22.05 22.65 15.72
N LYS A 8 21.18 23.67 15.73
CA LYS A 8 19.74 23.49 15.99
C LYS A 8 19.10 22.80 14.79
N VAL A 9 18.53 21.63 15.01
CA VAL A 9 17.82 20.85 13.98
C VAL A 9 16.43 21.47 13.79
N THR A 10 16.09 21.80 12.55
CA THR A 10 14.73 22.27 12.21
C THR A 10 13.75 21.08 12.16
N ALA A 11 12.46 21.34 12.35
CA ALA A 11 11.43 20.32 12.19
C ALA A 11 11.46 19.63 10.81
N ALA A 12 11.80 20.39 9.75
CA ALA A 12 11.95 19.83 8.41
C ALA A 12 13.13 18.84 8.31
N GLN A 13 14.27 19.15 8.94
CA GLN A 13 15.43 18.26 8.99
C GLN A 13 15.15 17.00 9.82
N LEU A 14 14.42 17.14 10.92
CA LEU A 14 14.00 15.99 11.73
C LEU A 14 13.03 15.09 10.94
N ASN A 15 12.04 15.68 10.27
CA ASN A 15 11.09 14.95 9.41
C ASN A 15 11.76 14.21 8.24
N ALA A 16 12.90 14.70 7.76
CA ALA A 16 13.67 14.05 6.71
C ALA A 16 14.49 12.84 7.20
N LEU A 17 14.70 12.72 8.52
CA LEU A 17 15.52 11.66 9.12
C LEU A 17 14.71 10.58 9.83
N GLU A 18 13.58 10.96 10.41
CA GLU A 18 12.73 10.03 11.15
C GLU A 18 11.98 9.11 10.18
N THR A 19 12.18 7.80 10.34
CA THR A 19 11.34 6.80 9.68
C THR A 19 9.96 6.83 10.31
N LYS A 20 8.95 7.05 9.49
CA LYS A 20 7.55 7.13 9.89
C LYS A 20 6.77 5.96 9.35
N TYR A 21 5.68 5.66 10.04
CA TYR A 21 4.79 4.56 9.73
C TYR A 21 3.36 5.08 9.66
N ALA A 22 2.72 4.82 8.54
CA ALA A 22 1.30 5.05 8.33
C ALA A 22 0.62 3.69 8.16
N GLN A 23 -0.53 3.48 8.77
CA GLN A 23 -1.29 2.24 8.63
C GLN A 23 -2.77 2.55 8.39
N ALA A 24 -3.35 1.83 7.43
CA ALA A 24 -4.78 1.82 7.17
C ALA A 24 -5.27 0.37 7.15
N ASN A 25 -6.29 0.09 7.97
CA ASN A 25 -6.86 -1.24 8.10
C ASN A 25 -8.11 -1.36 7.26
N LYS A 26 -8.32 -2.55 6.69
CA LYS A 26 -9.57 -2.89 6.05
C LYS A 26 -10.71 -2.82 7.08
N THR A 27 -11.85 -2.25 6.69
CA THR A 27 -12.97 -2.01 7.61
C THR A 27 -14.07 -3.07 7.52
N THR A 28 -14.20 -3.71 6.37
CA THR A 28 -15.26 -4.70 6.09
C THR A 28 -14.74 -5.79 5.16
N ASN A 29 -15.28 -7.01 5.29
CA ASN A 29 -14.95 -8.09 4.37
C ASN A 29 -15.44 -7.72 2.95
N GLN A 30 -14.68 -8.08 1.93
CA GLN A 30 -14.97 -7.71 0.55
C GLN A 30 -14.77 -8.91 -0.37
N SER A 31 -15.83 -9.27 -1.10
CA SER A 31 -15.73 -10.27 -2.16
C SER A 31 -15.08 -9.65 -3.40
N MET A 32 -14.12 -10.35 -3.97
CA MET A 32 -13.39 -9.93 -5.15
C MET A 32 -14.18 -10.29 -6.41
N THR A 33 -14.16 -9.38 -7.38
CA THR A 33 -14.75 -9.59 -8.71
C THR A 33 -13.66 -9.59 -9.77
N THR A 34 -14.03 -9.82 -11.03
CA THR A 34 -13.10 -9.73 -12.17
C THR A 34 -12.70 -8.29 -12.52
N THR A 35 -13.27 -7.29 -11.84
CA THR A 35 -12.94 -5.88 -12.01
C THR A 35 -11.99 -5.42 -10.90
N ILE A 36 -10.95 -4.67 -11.29
CA ILE A 36 -10.03 -4.03 -10.34
C ILE A 36 -10.79 -3.01 -9.51
N ALA A 37 -10.74 -3.17 -8.18
CA ALA A 37 -11.39 -2.27 -7.25
C ALA A 37 -10.49 -1.91 -6.07
N ASP A 38 -10.73 -0.73 -5.49
CA ASP A 38 -10.15 -0.32 -4.22
C ASP A 38 -10.58 -1.29 -3.12
N LEU A 39 -9.64 -1.68 -2.25
CA LEU A 39 -9.97 -2.38 -1.02
C LEU A 39 -10.42 -1.34 0.00
N VAL A 40 -11.69 -1.39 0.37
CA VAL A 40 -12.30 -0.38 1.26
C VAL A 40 -11.57 -0.35 2.61
N GLY A 41 -11.10 0.84 3.00
CA GLY A 41 -10.31 1.07 4.22
C GLY A 41 -8.80 0.97 4.04
N CYS A 42 -8.29 0.43 2.93
CA CYS A 42 -6.85 0.29 2.66
C CYS A 42 -6.33 1.43 1.77
N SER A 43 -6.46 2.68 2.25
CA SER A 43 -5.98 3.88 1.57
C SER A 43 -5.26 4.77 2.57
N ILE A 44 -4.07 5.25 2.22
CA ILE A 44 -3.27 6.16 3.03
C ILE A 44 -2.92 7.37 2.17
N THR A 45 -3.15 8.56 2.70
CA THR A 45 -2.63 9.80 2.12
C THR A 45 -1.43 10.23 2.95
N ILE A 46 -0.32 10.54 2.28
CA ILE A 46 0.88 11.10 2.90
C ILE A 46 1.26 12.39 2.18
N THR A 47 1.90 13.31 2.91
CA THR A 47 2.44 14.55 2.36
C THR A 47 3.95 14.56 2.47
N THR A 48 4.64 14.64 1.34
CA THR A 48 6.12 14.75 1.27
C THR A 48 6.54 16.22 1.23
N PHE A 49 7.65 16.54 1.90
CA PHE A 49 8.20 17.91 1.94
C PHE A 49 9.37 18.13 0.97
N VAL A 50 9.88 17.03 0.41
CA VAL A 50 11.00 17.03 -0.54
C VAL A 50 10.64 16.12 -1.72
N ALA A 51 11.29 16.36 -2.85
CA ALA A 51 11.20 15.49 -4.02
C ALA A 51 11.91 14.15 -3.77
N SER A 52 11.56 13.15 -4.58
CA SER A 52 12.21 11.83 -4.60
C SER A 52 12.19 11.10 -3.26
N VAL A 53 11.10 11.22 -2.49
CA VAL A 53 10.91 10.44 -1.27
C VAL A 53 10.67 8.98 -1.64
N VAL A 54 11.50 8.08 -1.10
CA VAL A 54 11.33 6.64 -1.26
C VAL A 54 10.48 6.11 -0.10
N VAL A 55 9.42 5.37 -0.44
CA VAL A 55 8.55 4.70 0.51
C VAL A 55 8.54 3.20 0.28
N LYS A 56 8.53 2.45 1.37
CA LYS A 56 8.21 1.02 1.39
C LYS A 56 6.71 0.89 1.68
N ILE A 57 6.01 0.16 0.83
CA ILE A 57 4.58 -0.08 0.92
C ILE A 57 4.40 -1.56 1.19
N THR A 58 3.71 -1.90 2.27
CA THR A 58 3.41 -3.29 2.62
C THR A 58 1.92 -3.51 2.61
N GLY A 59 1.45 -4.45 1.79
CA GLY A 59 0.08 -4.94 1.80
C GLY A 59 0.04 -6.28 2.50
N SER A 60 -0.74 -6.39 3.57
CA SER A 60 -1.04 -7.67 4.22
C SER A 60 -2.52 -7.98 4.02
N MET A 61 -2.82 -9.22 3.69
CA MET A 61 -4.13 -9.65 3.25
C MET A 61 -4.48 -10.97 3.92
N ASP A 62 -5.65 -11.01 4.54
CA ASP A 62 -6.28 -12.21 5.05
C ASP A 62 -7.36 -12.61 4.04
N ILE A 63 -7.12 -13.69 3.32
CA ILE A 63 -7.86 -14.06 2.12
C ILE A 63 -8.52 -15.40 2.35
N GLU A 64 -9.78 -15.53 1.99
CA GLU A 64 -10.49 -16.80 1.95
C GLU A 64 -10.93 -17.10 0.52
N ASN A 65 -10.63 -18.31 0.06
CA ASN A 65 -11.03 -18.76 -1.26
C ASN A 65 -11.71 -20.13 -1.18
N THR A 66 -12.88 -20.25 -1.81
CA THR A 66 -13.69 -21.48 -1.80
C THR A 66 -13.11 -22.61 -2.67
N GLY A 67 -12.11 -22.34 -3.51
CA GLY A 67 -11.47 -23.35 -4.37
C GLY A 67 -10.19 -22.86 -5.05
N ILE A 68 -9.62 -23.65 -5.97
CA ILE A 68 -8.35 -23.32 -6.66
C ILE A 68 -8.52 -22.85 -8.12
N ALA A 69 -9.74 -22.83 -8.64
CA ALA A 69 -10.02 -22.45 -10.02
C ALA A 69 -9.94 -20.92 -10.29
N ASP A 70 -9.99 -20.10 -9.23
CA ASP A 70 -9.85 -18.65 -9.32
C ASP A 70 -8.58 -18.20 -8.59
N ILE A 71 -7.96 -17.13 -9.10
CA ILE A 71 -6.74 -16.52 -8.53
C ILE A 71 -7.11 -15.14 -7.99
N GLY A 72 -6.91 -14.88 -6.71
CA GLY A 72 -6.98 -13.53 -6.15
C GLY A 72 -5.69 -12.77 -6.47
N ILE A 73 -5.80 -11.57 -7.02
CA ILE A 73 -4.66 -10.70 -7.36
C ILE A 73 -4.78 -9.38 -6.62
N PHE A 74 -3.70 -8.98 -5.95
CA PHE A 74 -3.66 -7.76 -5.15
C PHE A 74 -2.40 -6.93 -5.45
N GLN A 75 -2.59 -5.62 -5.51
CA GLN A 75 -1.59 -4.66 -5.98
C GLN A 75 -1.65 -3.39 -5.14
N ALA A 76 -0.48 -2.82 -4.84
CA ALA A 76 -0.40 -1.42 -4.42
C ALA A 76 -0.53 -0.49 -5.63
N TRP A 77 -1.23 0.62 -5.45
CA TRP A 77 -1.42 1.66 -6.44
C TRP A 77 -0.97 3.00 -5.87
N ALA A 78 -0.06 3.68 -6.57
CA ALA A 78 0.46 4.98 -6.17
C ALA A 78 0.76 5.85 -7.41
N PRO A 79 0.63 7.18 -7.33
CA PRO A 79 1.12 8.08 -8.37
C PRO A 79 2.65 8.17 -8.33
N SER A 80 3.29 8.29 -9.49
CA SER A 80 4.73 8.59 -9.59
C SER A 80 5.02 10.10 -9.54
N THR A 81 4.05 10.92 -9.93
CA THR A 81 4.13 12.39 -9.97
C THR A 81 2.93 13.01 -9.26
N LEU A 82 3.11 14.21 -8.69
CA LEU A 82 2.04 14.92 -8.01
C LEU A 82 0.91 15.27 -8.99
N GLY A 83 -0.33 14.95 -8.63
CA GLY A 83 -1.50 15.13 -9.50
C GLY A 83 -1.59 14.14 -10.67
N GLY A 84 -0.63 13.22 -10.79
CA GLY A 84 -0.66 12.14 -11.78
C GLY A 84 -1.66 11.05 -11.43
N ALA A 85 -2.03 10.25 -12.42
CA ALA A 85 -2.85 9.06 -12.20
C ALA A 85 -2.06 8.02 -11.40
N SER A 86 -2.70 7.43 -10.38
CA SER A 86 -2.15 6.25 -9.70
C SER A 86 -2.12 5.06 -10.65
N ALA A 87 -1.02 4.31 -10.64
CA ALA A 87 -0.86 3.08 -11.40
C ALA A 87 -0.48 1.93 -10.47
N ALA A 88 -0.71 0.70 -10.93
CA ALA A 88 -0.25 -0.50 -10.24
C ALA A 88 1.28 -0.50 -10.13
N LEU A 89 1.79 -0.79 -8.94
CA LEU A 89 3.21 -1.02 -8.72
C LEU A 89 3.58 -2.42 -9.18
N THR A 90 4.79 -2.57 -9.73
CA THR A 90 5.28 -3.86 -10.25
C THR A 90 5.33 -4.93 -9.16
N GLY A 91 4.76 -6.08 -9.46
CA GLY A 91 4.86 -7.29 -8.63
C GLY A 91 3.58 -7.52 -7.83
N ASP A 92 2.76 -8.44 -8.33
CA ASP A 92 1.46 -8.71 -7.75
C ASP A 92 1.55 -9.73 -6.61
N LEU A 93 0.61 -9.64 -5.67
CA LEU A 93 0.33 -10.72 -4.75
C LEU A 93 -0.76 -11.61 -5.34
N ASN A 94 -0.39 -12.83 -5.71
CA ASN A 94 -1.30 -13.80 -6.31
C ASN A 94 -1.60 -14.92 -5.30
N VAL A 95 -2.88 -15.21 -5.09
CA VAL A 95 -3.33 -16.25 -4.16
C VAL A 95 -4.28 -17.21 -4.88
N GLN A 96 -3.80 -18.45 -5.09
CA GLN A 96 -4.54 -19.54 -5.71
C GLN A 96 -4.47 -20.78 -4.81
N ARG A 97 -5.28 -20.79 -3.75
CA ARG A 97 -5.40 -21.93 -2.83
C ARG A 97 -6.79 -21.98 -2.25
N THR A 98 -7.22 -23.15 -1.76
CA THR A 98 -8.49 -23.29 -1.03
C THR A 98 -8.30 -22.96 0.45
N GLY A 99 -9.32 -22.36 1.05
CA GLY A 99 -9.36 -22.02 2.48
C GLY A 99 -8.83 -20.62 2.76
N ARG A 100 -8.53 -20.38 4.04
CA ARG A 100 -8.04 -19.09 4.55
C ARG A 100 -6.52 -19.02 4.50
N ASP A 101 -5.99 -17.87 4.12
CA ASP A 101 -4.58 -17.61 3.95
C ASP A 101 -4.21 -16.19 4.36
N GLY A 102 -3.13 -16.06 5.14
CA GLY A 102 -2.47 -14.80 5.39
C GLY A 102 -1.33 -14.62 4.40
N SER A 103 -1.43 -13.60 3.56
CA SER A 103 -0.42 -13.30 2.54
C SER A 103 0.01 -11.84 2.63
N SER A 104 1.28 -11.56 2.36
CA SER A 104 1.81 -10.20 2.34
C SER A 104 2.73 -9.95 1.17
N ARG A 105 2.83 -8.68 0.77
CA ARG A 105 3.71 -8.22 -0.30
C ARG A 105 4.25 -6.84 0.02
N GLU A 106 5.50 -6.62 -0.37
CA GLU A 106 6.17 -5.34 -0.23
C GLU A 106 6.47 -4.75 -1.62
N TRP A 107 6.33 -3.43 -1.72
CA TRP A 107 6.70 -2.62 -2.87
C TRP A 107 7.60 -1.48 -2.42
N VAL A 108 8.55 -1.10 -3.24
CA VAL A 108 9.35 0.12 -3.04
C VAL A 108 8.98 1.09 -4.14
N HIS A 109 8.61 2.31 -3.76
CA HIS A 109 8.13 3.33 -4.69
C HIS A 109 8.77 4.69 -4.41
N THR A 110 9.02 5.46 -5.46
CA THR A 110 9.57 6.81 -5.35
C THR A 110 8.50 7.84 -5.69
N LEU A 111 8.28 8.79 -4.79
CA LEU A 111 7.36 9.91 -4.95
C LEU A 111 8.15 11.10 -5.54
N GLY A 112 7.91 11.40 -6.81
CA GLY A 112 8.80 12.25 -7.60
C GLY A 112 8.90 13.71 -7.14
N ALA A 113 7.83 14.28 -6.59
CA ALA A 113 7.78 15.68 -6.15
C ALA A 113 7.34 15.82 -4.68
N ALA A 114 7.61 16.97 -4.07
CA ALA A 114 6.98 17.33 -2.79
C ALA A 114 5.47 17.54 -2.99
N GLY A 115 4.64 17.00 -2.10
CA GLY A 115 3.18 17.16 -2.18
C GLY A 115 2.41 15.99 -1.57
N SER A 116 1.10 15.97 -1.79
CA SER A 116 0.20 14.95 -1.24
C SER A 116 0.00 13.79 -2.21
N TYR A 117 0.15 12.56 -1.71
CA TYR A 117 0.02 11.32 -2.47
C TYR A 117 -0.93 10.37 -1.75
N THR A 118 -1.87 9.80 -2.49
CA THR A 118 -2.73 8.72 -1.99
C THR A 118 -2.27 7.38 -2.52
N ILE A 119 -1.88 6.50 -1.59
CA ILE A 119 -1.48 5.13 -1.83
C ILE A 119 -2.64 4.22 -1.44
N LYS A 120 -2.96 3.26 -2.30
CA LYS A 120 -4.10 2.35 -2.12
C LYS A 120 -3.70 0.90 -2.32
N LEU A 121 -4.39 -0.02 -1.66
CA LEU A 121 -4.42 -1.41 -2.11
C LEU A 121 -5.66 -1.64 -2.97
N ARG A 122 -5.44 -2.31 -4.10
CA ARG A 122 -6.49 -2.78 -5.00
C ARG A 122 -6.40 -4.27 -5.16
N GLY A 123 -7.51 -4.87 -5.57
CA GLY A 123 -7.47 -6.25 -6.00
C GLY A 123 -8.59 -6.59 -6.98
N TYR A 124 -8.49 -7.79 -7.50
CA TYR A 124 -9.46 -8.44 -8.36
C TYR A 124 -9.24 -9.95 -8.29
N LYS A 125 -10.06 -10.73 -8.99
CA LYS A 125 -9.80 -12.15 -9.23
C LYS A 125 -9.78 -12.48 -10.71
N ILE A 126 -8.97 -13.46 -11.09
CA ILE A 126 -9.05 -14.12 -12.40
C ILE A 126 -9.92 -15.36 -12.22
N GLY A 127 -10.90 -15.52 -13.10
CA GLY A 127 -11.90 -16.59 -13.01
C GLY A 127 -13.22 -16.13 -12.38
N ALA A 128 -14.23 -16.99 -12.48
CA ALA A 128 -15.58 -16.72 -12.00
C ALA A 128 -16.21 -17.94 -11.30
N ALA A 129 -15.43 -18.98 -11.00
CA ALA A 129 -15.94 -20.23 -10.46
C ALA A 129 -16.01 -20.23 -8.93
N ASN A 130 -15.11 -19.52 -8.25
CA ASN A 130 -14.98 -19.54 -6.79
C ASN A 130 -15.25 -18.17 -6.17
N THR A 131 -15.66 -18.14 -4.91
CA THR A 131 -15.59 -16.91 -4.12
C THR A 131 -14.16 -16.70 -3.65
N VAL A 132 -13.60 -15.53 -3.94
CA VAL A 132 -12.37 -15.00 -3.34
C VAL A 132 -12.79 -13.81 -2.48
N GLN A 133 -12.50 -13.85 -1.19
CA GLN A 133 -12.87 -12.80 -0.25
C GLN A 133 -11.63 -12.31 0.48
N VAL A 134 -11.52 -11.00 0.65
CA VAL A 134 -10.55 -10.38 1.55
C VAL A 134 -11.28 -10.07 2.86
N LEU A 135 -10.84 -10.70 3.93
CA LEU A 135 -11.37 -10.52 5.26
C LEU A 135 -10.82 -9.22 5.87
N ALA A 136 -11.63 -8.50 6.64
CA ALA A 136 -11.21 -7.28 7.30
C ALA A 136 -10.12 -7.55 8.35
N THR A 137 -10.25 -8.68 9.04
CA THR A 137 -9.31 -9.12 10.06
C THR A 137 -7.91 -9.24 9.45
N HIS A 138 -6.93 -8.55 10.03
CA HIS A 138 -5.52 -8.57 9.61
C HIS A 138 -5.18 -8.04 8.19
N SER A 139 -6.17 -7.64 7.40
CA SER A 139 -5.93 -6.98 6.11
C SER A 139 -5.62 -5.50 6.29
N ARG A 140 -4.47 -5.05 5.80
CA ARG A 140 -3.96 -3.69 6.02
C ARG A 140 -2.98 -3.24 4.94
N LEU A 141 -2.93 -1.93 4.78
CA LEU A 141 -1.89 -1.20 4.07
C LEU A 141 -0.98 -0.52 5.10
N ILE A 142 0.32 -0.66 4.93
CA ILE A 142 1.35 0.07 5.69
C ILE A 142 2.22 0.83 4.70
N VAL A 143 2.54 2.08 5.03
CA VAL A 143 3.54 2.89 4.31
C VAL A 143 4.61 3.31 5.30
N GLU A 144 5.86 3.00 4.96
CA GLU A 144 7.05 3.28 5.76
C GLU A 144 8.05 4.09 4.94
N GLY A 145 8.71 5.06 5.58
CA GLY A 145 9.78 5.83 4.97
C GLY A 145 10.05 7.11 5.75
N ALA A 146 10.99 7.94 5.27
CA ALA A 146 11.30 9.24 5.85
C ALA A 146 10.88 10.37 4.92
N GLY A 147 10.78 11.60 5.43
CA GLY A 147 10.50 12.78 4.60
C GLY A 147 9.02 13.02 4.26
N PHE A 148 8.09 12.36 4.95
CA PHE A 148 6.64 12.61 4.82
C PHE A 148 5.93 12.81 6.16
N THR A 149 4.66 13.20 6.12
CA THR A 149 3.68 13.11 7.24
C THR A 149 2.40 12.45 6.75
N VAL A 150 1.60 11.92 7.68
CA VAL A 150 0.30 11.31 7.41
C VAL A 150 -0.81 12.31 7.75
#